data_AF-A0A4Y6V7E4-F1
#
_entry.id   AF-A0A4Y6V7E4-F1
#
_cell.length_a   1.000
_cell.length_b   1.000
_cell.length_c   1.000
_cell.angle_alpha   90.00
_cell.angle_beta   90.00
_cell.angle_gamma   90.00
#
_symmetry.space_group_name_H-M   'P 1'
#
loop_
_entity.id
_entity.type
_entity.pdbx_description
1 polymer ?
#
loop_
_entity_poly.entity_id
_entity_poly.type
_entity_poly.pdbx_seq_one_letter_code
_entity_poly.pdbx_strand_id
1 'polypeptide(L)'
;MKIAFLVQGLFEKSDSIGFDCVYEYKRARKLFKNADSDVRIFSERFDLTRHPGVPIESLEAFYEWCAVNYDGIIVYHYCGAWKEMDEFLVARSSPSIVRWHNNTSPWFYFSKERYLVHTLEGFENIVDIAGKKNLFFWVNSVFTRDQFIALGGQASRSAVVYPASRYLEKGTELRLPSRTFAPEGVINMLFVGRVVQHKGHKSIISMADRVRRETGKPVIVRFAGREDDVKLEIERHAESYPNVETYFYGEVSDSELEELYLISDVFLCLSEHEGFGLPVFEAMRCGLPTIVWSTTALRELMVDHPLGFHYYDLNTFAAAIIALEDNTVYRTVLAAQNRVLASYTEEIVDAQMVHGFAALSNQDLEQVVDTFPPTLQSEAELANAVAERLLHARSIPSAVQPVTRDSGYNLFSRYDIEAFRKFFDRVERLRFAPFENFKNNGYYRIDARHFHCREGIIDGGVMKFDFGCYPEGHLIFGPYRELPKGHYDVSFDLSVVSENMSSVIIDVASRHRGLITEQSIPVQKIHFEKPVLQFDCDDESDEYEFRVKAKHSFEGEVLFRGVLIKQRSN
;
A
#
# COMPACT_ATOMS: atom_id res chain seq x y z
N MET A 1 19.94 18.76 13.70
CA MET A 1 18.78 17.84 13.69
C MET A 1 19.35 16.47 13.41
N LYS A 2 19.16 15.51 14.32
CA LYS A 2 19.78 14.19 14.20
C LYS A 2 18.86 13.27 13.40
N ILE A 3 19.34 12.71 12.30
CA ILE A 3 18.55 11.93 11.33
C ILE A 3 19.26 10.60 11.07
N ALA A 4 18.51 9.51 11.18
CA ALA A 4 18.93 8.18 10.77
C ALA A 4 18.10 7.72 9.57
N PHE A 5 18.74 7.55 8.41
CA PHE A 5 18.14 6.83 7.29
C PHE A 5 18.35 5.34 7.49
N LEU A 6 17.28 4.56 7.41
CA LEU A 6 17.30 3.13 7.67
C LEU A 6 16.58 2.39 6.55
N VAL A 7 17.20 1.32 6.05
CA VAL A 7 16.60 0.39 5.09
C VAL A 7 17.05 -1.03 5.40
N GLN A 8 16.28 -2.05 5.03
CA GLN A 8 16.64 -3.44 5.36
C GLN A 8 17.81 -3.97 4.52
N GLY A 9 17.92 -3.54 3.25
CA GLY A 9 18.93 -4.01 2.31
C GLY A 9 19.52 -2.88 1.48
N LEU A 10 20.84 -2.92 1.29
CA LEU A 10 21.62 -2.10 0.36
C LEU A 10 22.68 -2.98 -0.33
N PHE A 11 22.23 -4.10 -0.92
CA PHE A 11 23.13 -5.12 -1.52
C PHE A 11 22.68 -5.59 -2.92
N GLU A 12 21.43 -5.36 -3.31
CA GLU A 12 20.92 -5.83 -4.60
C GLU A 12 21.41 -4.96 -5.76
N LYS A 13 21.48 -5.54 -6.97
CA LYS A 13 21.90 -4.82 -8.19
C LYS A 13 20.85 -3.79 -8.63
N SER A 14 19.56 -4.14 -8.51
CA SER A 14 18.43 -3.29 -8.88
C SER A 14 17.51 -3.07 -7.70
N ASP A 15 17.88 -2.12 -6.83
CA ASP A 15 17.10 -1.74 -5.66
C ASP A 15 16.68 -0.27 -5.73
N SER A 16 15.42 -0.03 -6.13
CA SER A 16 14.85 1.31 -6.18
C SER A 16 14.64 1.93 -4.80
N ILE A 17 14.39 1.11 -3.77
CA ILE A 17 14.12 1.59 -2.41
C ILE A 17 15.43 1.97 -1.73
N GLY A 18 16.45 1.12 -1.83
CA GLY A 18 17.81 1.42 -1.40
C GLY A 18 18.41 2.61 -2.12
N PHE A 19 18.18 2.73 -3.44
CA PHE A 19 18.58 3.93 -4.19
C PHE A 19 17.92 5.21 -3.64
N ASP A 20 16.62 5.17 -3.34
CA ASP A 20 15.91 6.30 -2.72
C ASP A 20 16.50 6.66 -1.35
N CYS A 21 16.77 5.66 -0.51
CA CYS A 21 17.39 5.85 0.81
C CYS A 21 18.75 6.53 0.73
N VAL A 22 19.62 6.05 -0.17
CA VAL A 22 20.93 6.67 -0.38
C VAL A 22 20.82 8.08 -0.96
N TYR A 23 19.85 8.31 -1.85
CA TYR A 23 19.60 9.63 -2.42
C TYR A 23 19.13 10.62 -1.36
N GLU A 24 18.07 10.31 -0.61
CA GLU A 24 17.54 11.16 0.45
C GLU A 24 18.60 11.42 1.54
N TYR A 25 19.40 10.42 1.90
CA TYR A 25 20.57 10.60 2.78
C TYR A 25 21.54 11.67 2.24
N LYS A 26 21.94 11.57 0.97
CA LYS A 26 22.83 12.56 0.33
C LYS A 26 22.20 13.95 0.26
N ARG A 27 20.90 14.04 -0.02
CA ARG A 27 20.16 15.31 -0.04
C ARG A 27 20.11 15.95 1.33
N ALA A 28 19.72 15.19 2.35
CA ALA A 28 19.66 15.66 3.74
C ALA A 28 21.01 16.19 4.21
N ARG A 29 22.14 15.53 3.86
CA ARG A 29 23.48 16.04 4.19
C ARG A 29 23.83 17.38 3.52
N LYS A 30 23.29 17.65 2.34
CA LYS A 30 23.46 18.95 1.65
C LYS A 30 22.55 20.03 2.25
N LEU A 31 21.34 19.67 2.65
CA LEU A 31 20.31 20.59 3.16
C LEU A 31 20.59 21.07 4.58
N PHE A 32 21.06 20.19 5.47
CA PHE A 32 21.26 20.52 6.88
C PHE A 32 22.74 20.79 7.20
N LYS A 33 23.07 22.01 7.67
CA LYS A 33 24.46 22.37 8.06
C LYS A 33 24.93 21.54 9.27
N ASN A 34 26.21 21.18 9.33
CA ASN A 34 26.86 20.26 10.31
C ASN A 34 26.49 18.76 10.16
N ALA A 35 26.17 18.30 8.94
CA ALA A 35 25.60 16.98 8.69
C ALA A 35 26.49 15.75 9.00
N ASP A 36 27.82 15.90 9.12
CA ASP A 36 28.73 14.74 9.17
C ASP A 36 28.57 13.88 10.43
N SER A 37 28.13 14.46 11.56
CA SER A 37 27.77 13.72 12.77
C SER A 37 26.27 13.51 12.96
N ASP A 38 25.45 14.32 12.30
CA ASP A 38 24.02 14.44 12.58
C ASP A 38 23.15 13.61 11.63
N VAL A 39 23.61 13.31 10.41
CA VAL A 39 22.86 12.53 9.42
C VAL A 39 23.61 11.24 9.10
N ARG A 40 23.03 10.10 9.48
CA ARG A 40 23.64 8.77 9.33
C ARG A 40 22.75 7.85 8.50
N ILE A 41 23.34 6.80 7.92
CA ILE A 41 22.64 5.80 7.11
C ILE A 41 22.99 4.40 7.61
N PHE A 42 21.96 3.59 7.81
CA PHE A 42 22.05 2.26 8.41
C PHE A 42 21.35 1.23 7.54
N SER A 43 21.89 0.01 7.53
CA SER A 43 21.24 -1.14 6.89
C SER A 43 21.52 -2.44 7.63
N GLU A 44 20.55 -3.36 7.64
CA GLU A 44 20.76 -4.72 8.17
C GLU A 44 21.73 -5.50 7.28
N ARG A 45 21.57 -5.38 5.96
CA ARG A 45 22.41 -6.06 4.96
C ARG A 45 22.89 -5.06 3.93
N PHE A 46 24.18 -5.03 3.65
CA PHE A 46 24.74 -4.11 2.66
C PHE A 46 26.01 -4.62 2.00
N ASP A 47 26.27 -4.14 0.79
CA ASP A 47 27.50 -4.36 0.03
C ASP A 47 28.10 -2.98 -0.33
N LEU A 48 29.24 -2.65 0.28
CA LEU A 48 29.91 -1.36 0.07
C LEU A 48 30.36 -1.14 -1.38
N THR A 49 30.50 -2.20 -2.17
CA THR A 49 30.85 -2.08 -3.60
C THR A 49 29.69 -1.54 -4.43
N ARG A 50 28.45 -1.67 -3.95
CA ARG A 50 27.23 -1.15 -4.62
C ARG A 50 27.02 0.34 -4.43
N HIS A 51 27.47 0.89 -3.31
CA HIS A 51 27.30 2.30 -2.97
C HIS A 51 28.64 2.93 -2.54
N PRO A 52 29.60 3.08 -3.47
CA PRO A 52 30.93 3.57 -3.14
C PRO A 52 30.87 4.98 -2.55
N GLY A 53 31.59 5.19 -1.44
CA GLY A 53 31.66 6.48 -0.74
C GLY A 53 30.48 6.79 0.19
N VAL A 54 29.50 5.89 0.32
CA VAL A 54 28.41 6.00 1.30
C VAL A 54 28.81 5.26 2.59
N PRO A 55 28.89 5.92 3.76
CA PRO A 55 29.28 5.27 5.01
C PRO A 55 28.09 4.53 5.61
N ILE A 56 27.75 3.37 5.04
CA ILE A 56 26.64 2.52 5.52
C ILE A 56 27.08 1.80 6.80
N GLU A 57 26.23 1.87 7.83
CA GLU A 57 26.51 1.32 9.15
C GLU A 57 25.56 0.18 9.53
N SER A 58 26.00 -0.67 10.47
CA SER A 58 25.24 -1.86 10.88
C SER A 58 24.03 -1.54 11.75
N LEU A 59 23.16 -2.53 11.92
CA LEU A 59 22.01 -2.43 12.81
C LEU A 59 22.40 -2.30 14.29
N GLU A 60 23.53 -2.87 14.70
CA GLU A 60 24.08 -2.68 16.06
C GLU A 60 24.41 -1.20 16.30
N ALA A 61 25.13 -0.58 15.37
CA ALA A 61 25.46 0.85 15.43
C ALA A 61 24.21 1.75 15.38
N PHE A 62 23.15 1.32 14.69
CA PHE A 62 21.86 1.99 14.67
C PHE A 62 21.21 2.02 16.06
N TYR A 63 21.15 0.89 16.76
CA TYR A 63 20.57 0.82 18.10
C TYR A 63 21.40 1.60 19.12
N GLU A 64 22.73 1.54 19.04
CA GLU A 64 23.64 2.37 19.86
C GLU A 64 23.39 3.87 19.60
N TRP A 65 23.26 4.27 18.34
CA TRP A 65 22.94 5.64 17.99
C TRP A 65 21.58 6.06 18.54
N CYS A 66 20.55 5.22 18.46
CA CYS A 66 19.24 5.50 19.03
C CYS A 66 19.25 5.63 20.55
N ALA A 67 20.13 4.87 21.25
CA ALA A 67 20.28 4.95 22.70
C ALA A 67 20.84 6.30 23.16
N VAL A 68 21.75 6.89 22.37
CA VAL A 68 22.34 8.21 22.65
C VAL A 68 21.48 9.36 22.10
N ASN A 69 20.73 9.11 21.03
CA ASN A 69 19.95 10.10 20.29
C ASN A 69 18.46 9.73 20.31
N TYR A 70 17.90 9.64 21.51
CA TYR A 70 16.53 9.18 21.73
C TYR A 70 15.48 10.07 21.04
N ASP A 71 15.78 11.36 20.83
CA ASP A 71 14.98 12.37 20.12
C ASP A 71 15.30 12.45 18.62
N GLY A 72 16.25 11.66 18.13
CA GLY A 72 16.60 11.59 16.72
C GLY A 72 15.45 11.11 15.85
N ILE A 73 15.33 11.73 14.66
CA ILE A 73 14.34 11.35 13.65
C ILE A 73 14.88 10.14 12.89
N ILE A 74 14.03 9.13 12.74
CA ILE A 74 14.34 7.97 11.89
C ILE A 74 13.52 8.10 10.61
N VAL A 75 14.16 7.97 9.45
CA VAL A 75 13.52 7.80 8.15
C VAL A 75 13.71 6.35 7.74
N TYR A 76 12.68 5.54 7.95
CA TYR A 76 12.66 4.11 7.66
C TYR A 76 12.07 3.87 6.26
N HIS A 77 12.91 3.50 5.29
CA HIS A 77 12.50 3.09 3.95
C HIS A 77 11.87 1.70 4.01
N TYR A 78 10.55 1.70 3.95
CA TYR A 78 9.74 0.50 4.05
C TYR A 78 9.87 -0.38 2.81
N CYS A 79 10.32 -1.61 3.00
CA CYS A 79 10.50 -2.61 1.95
C CYS A 79 9.88 -3.96 2.38
N GLY A 80 8.58 -3.95 2.65
CA GLY A 80 7.87 -5.12 3.19
C GLY A 80 7.95 -5.22 4.71
N ALA A 81 7.33 -6.25 5.28
CA ALA A 81 7.19 -6.40 6.73
C ALA A 81 8.54 -6.75 7.37
N TRP A 82 9.11 -5.80 8.13
CA TRP A 82 10.27 -6.02 9.00
C TRP A 82 9.80 -5.89 10.45
N LYS A 83 9.16 -6.95 10.92
CA LYS A 83 8.35 -6.94 12.15
C LYS A 83 9.13 -6.40 13.36
N GLU A 84 10.37 -6.82 13.55
CA GLU A 84 11.20 -6.37 14.67
C GLU A 84 11.45 -4.85 14.62
N MET A 85 11.68 -4.30 13.42
CA MET A 85 11.86 -2.86 13.23
C MET A 85 10.55 -2.10 13.39
N ASP A 86 9.46 -2.64 12.85
CA ASP A 86 8.12 -2.05 13.01
C ASP A 86 7.74 -1.95 14.49
N GLU A 87 7.95 -3.02 15.26
CA GLU A 87 7.74 -3.05 16.72
C GLU A 87 8.64 -2.05 17.45
N PHE A 88 9.93 -1.98 17.07
CA PHE A 88 10.86 -0.99 17.61
C PHE A 88 10.39 0.44 17.36
N LEU A 89 10.01 0.78 16.13
CA LEU A 89 9.56 2.13 15.77
C LEU A 89 8.25 2.49 16.49
N VAL A 90 7.30 1.56 16.60
CA VAL A 90 6.05 1.78 17.34
C VAL A 90 6.29 2.02 18.83
N ALA A 91 7.28 1.39 19.44
CA ALA A 91 7.60 1.55 20.85
C ALA A 91 8.31 2.87 21.20
N ARG A 92 8.83 3.61 20.20
CA ARG A 92 9.55 4.88 20.42
C ARG A 92 8.61 6.00 20.85
N SER A 93 9.05 6.79 21.82
CA SER A 93 8.37 8.04 22.21
C SER A 93 8.54 9.17 21.20
N SER A 94 9.64 9.16 20.43
CA SER A 94 9.97 10.18 19.44
C SER A 94 9.37 9.86 18.07
N PRO A 95 8.99 10.88 17.27
CA PRO A 95 8.47 10.68 15.93
C PRO A 95 9.44 9.92 15.03
N SER A 96 8.90 9.00 14.23
CA SER A 96 9.62 8.31 13.15
C SER A 96 8.85 8.45 11.84
N ILE A 97 9.57 8.53 10.73
CA ILE A 97 9.03 8.57 9.38
C ILE A 97 9.11 7.16 8.78
N VAL A 98 7.99 6.66 8.30
CA VAL A 98 7.87 5.49 7.45
C VAL A 98 7.81 5.99 6.01
N ARG A 99 8.89 5.79 5.27
CA ARG A 99 9.02 6.12 3.85
C ARG A 99 8.45 4.98 3.02
N TRP A 100 7.23 5.17 2.52
CA TRP A 100 6.45 4.14 1.82
C TRP A 100 6.34 4.40 0.31
N HIS A 101 6.82 3.45 -0.49
CA HIS A 101 6.86 3.52 -1.95
C HIS A 101 5.64 2.94 -2.66
N ASN A 102 4.58 2.65 -1.90
CA ASN A 102 3.46 1.81 -2.28
C ASN A 102 3.85 0.33 -2.47
N ASN A 103 2.87 -0.55 -2.35
CA ASN A 103 3.03 -1.97 -2.62
C ASN A 103 2.27 -2.32 -3.90
N THR A 104 2.75 -3.31 -4.64
CA THR A 104 1.99 -3.82 -5.79
C THR A 104 0.71 -4.47 -5.30
N SER A 105 -0.42 -4.10 -5.91
CA SER A 105 -1.72 -4.63 -5.51
C SER A 105 -1.79 -6.15 -5.59
N PRO A 106 -2.41 -6.82 -4.60
CA PRO A 106 -2.34 -8.27 -4.54
C PRO A 106 -3.04 -9.03 -5.67
N TRP A 107 -4.12 -8.50 -6.23
CA TRP A 107 -4.88 -9.17 -7.28
C TRP A 107 -4.09 -9.39 -8.58
N PHE A 108 -2.99 -8.67 -8.81
CA PHE A 108 -2.09 -8.97 -9.93
C PHE A 108 -1.36 -10.31 -9.78
N TYR A 109 -1.31 -10.84 -8.56
CA TYR A 109 -0.68 -12.11 -8.21
C TYR A 109 -1.71 -13.16 -7.83
N PHE A 110 -2.97 -12.99 -8.22
CA PHE A 110 -4.04 -13.93 -7.89
C PHE A 110 -3.75 -15.38 -8.29
N SER A 111 -3.03 -15.57 -9.41
CA SER A 111 -2.58 -16.86 -9.92
C SER A 111 -1.26 -17.34 -9.32
N LYS A 112 -0.65 -16.56 -8.41
CA LYS A 112 0.72 -16.71 -7.91
C LYS A 112 0.76 -16.62 -6.38
N GLU A 113 0.46 -17.74 -5.72
CA GLU A 113 0.25 -17.85 -4.28
C GLU A 113 1.33 -17.15 -3.43
N ARG A 114 2.61 -17.42 -3.70
CA ARG A 114 3.73 -16.83 -2.94
C ARG A 114 3.78 -15.30 -3.00
N TYR A 115 3.62 -14.71 -4.19
CA TYR A 115 3.67 -13.26 -4.36
C TYR A 115 2.43 -12.57 -3.80
N LEU A 116 1.29 -13.26 -3.85
CA LEU A 116 0.04 -12.81 -3.26
C LEU A 116 0.13 -12.66 -1.74
N VAL A 117 0.69 -13.65 -1.03
CA VAL A 117 0.91 -13.56 0.44
C VAL A 117 1.75 -12.34 0.79
N HIS A 118 2.92 -12.21 0.15
CA HIS A 118 3.84 -11.12 0.45
C HIS A 118 3.23 -9.73 0.18
N THR A 119 2.44 -9.59 -0.88
CA THR A 119 1.75 -8.33 -1.17
C THR A 119 0.65 -8.03 -0.16
N LEU A 120 -0.14 -9.03 0.26
CA LEU A 120 -1.15 -8.88 1.32
C LEU A 120 -0.50 -8.46 2.65
N GLU A 121 0.50 -9.20 3.11
CA GLU A 121 1.22 -8.93 4.36
C GLU A 121 1.80 -7.52 4.37
N GLY A 122 2.34 -7.08 3.22
CA GLY A 122 2.86 -5.74 3.07
C GLY A 122 1.80 -4.65 3.29
N PHE A 123 0.55 -4.86 2.85
CA PHE A 123 -0.54 -3.93 3.07
C PHE A 123 -1.16 -4.03 4.47
N GLU A 124 -1.28 -5.23 5.02
CA GLU A 124 -1.75 -5.44 6.40
C GLU A 124 -0.82 -4.77 7.40
N ASN A 125 0.49 -4.89 7.20
CA ASN A 125 1.45 -4.21 8.05
C ASN A 125 1.25 -2.69 8.00
N ILE A 126 1.08 -2.10 6.81
CA ILE A 126 0.73 -0.67 6.67
C ILE A 126 -0.57 -0.34 7.42
N VAL A 127 -1.60 -1.17 7.36
CA VAL A 127 -2.84 -0.98 8.12
C VAL A 127 -2.58 -0.95 9.63
N ASP A 128 -1.74 -1.86 10.13
CA ASP A 128 -1.40 -1.98 11.54
C ASP A 128 -0.61 -0.77 12.07
N ILE A 129 0.34 -0.25 11.27
CA ILE A 129 1.20 0.87 11.67
C ILE A 129 0.62 2.25 11.32
N ALA A 130 -0.31 2.35 10.36
CA ALA A 130 -0.94 3.61 9.94
C ALA A 130 -1.66 4.34 11.09
N GLY A 131 -2.15 3.61 12.10
CA GLY A 131 -2.84 4.15 13.26
C GLY A 131 -1.93 4.77 14.32
N LYS A 132 -0.62 4.53 14.29
CA LYS A 132 0.29 4.83 15.41
C LYS A 132 0.66 6.32 15.45
N LYS A 133 0.53 6.95 16.62
CA LYS A 133 0.61 8.42 16.77
C LYS A 133 2.01 8.99 16.51
N ASN A 134 3.04 8.19 16.78
CA ASN A 134 4.44 8.55 16.62
C ASN A 134 5.00 8.24 15.22
N LEU A 135 4.19 7.64 14.33
CA LEU A 135 4.61 7.33 12.97
C LEU A 135 3.99 8.32 11.97
N PHE A 136 4.85 8.90 11.16
CA PHE A 136 4.49 9.78 10.03
C PHE A 136 4.88 9.08 8.73
N PHE A 137 4.14 9.30 7.65
CA PHE A 137 4.35 8.60 6.39
C PHE A 137 4.84 9.55 5.30
N TRP A 138 6.03 9.28 4.76
CA TRP A 138 6.48 9.90 3.52
C TRP A 138 6.10 8.99 2.36
N VAL A 139 5.15 9.43 1.55
CA VAL A 139 4.62 8.64 0.44
C VAL A 139 5.12 9.21 -0.90
N ASN A 140 5.31 8.33 -1.88
CA ASN A 140 5.96 8.70 -3.15
C ASN A 140 5.07 9.44 -4.16
N SER A 141 3.77 9.52 -3.93
CA SER A 141 2.80 10.21 -4.80
C SER A 141 1.55 10.61 -4.02
N VAL A 142 0.75 11.50 -4.59
CA VAL A 142 -0.62 11.79 -4.13
C VAL A 142 -1.46 10.52 -4.20
N PHE A 143 -1.31 9.69 -5.23
CA PHE A 143 -1.98 8.39 -5.30
C PHE A 143 -1.66 7.49 -4.10
N THR A 144 -0.39 7.36 -3.72
CA THR A 144 0.00 6.57 -2.54
C THR A 144 -0.50 7.21 -1.25
N ARG A 145 -0.62 8.54 -1.19
CA ARG A 145 -1.26 9.24 -0.07
C ARG A 145 -2.74 8.88 0.06
N ASP A 146 -3.46 8.86 -1.05
CA ASP A 146 -4.87 8.48 -1.07
C ASP A 146 -5.06 7.01 -0.70
N GLN A 147 -4.13 6.14 -1.14
CA GLN A 147 -4.07 4.74 -0.73
C GLN A 147 -3.82 4.60 0.78
N PHE A 148 -2.90 5.38 1.35
CA PHE A 148 -2.67 5.41 2.79
C PHE A 148 -3.94 5.82 3.56
N ILE A 149 -4.67 6.83 3.08
CA ILE A 149 -5.92 7.29 3.68
C ILE A 149 -7.01 6.21 3.56
N ALA A 150 -7.13 5.54 2.40
CA ALA A 150 -8.08 4.45 2.19
C ALA A 150 -7.82 3.25 3.14
N LEU A 151 -6.57 3.04 3.54
CA LEU A 151 -6.15 2.08 4.55
C LEU A 151 -6.32 2.59 5.99
N GLY A 152 -7.02 3.70 6.20
CA GLY A 152 -7.30 4.29 7.52
C GLY A 152 -6.17 5.16 8.09
N GLY A 153 -5.19 5.52 7.27
CA GLY A 153 -4.20 6.55 7.59
C GLY A 153 -4.83 7.94 7.67
N GLN A 154 -4.18 8.87 8.38
CA GLN A 154 -4.63 10.26 8.49
C GLN A 154 -3.77 11.16 7.60
N ALA A 155 -4.40 12.01 6.78
CA ALA A 155 -3.69 12.90 5.86
C ALA A 155 -2.71 13.87 6.56
N SER A 156 -2.97 14.23 7.81
CA SER A 156 -2.08 15.06 8.66
C SER A 156 -0.81 14.33 9.09
N ARG A 157 -0.81 13.00 9.03
CA ARG A 157 0.35 12.14 9.32
C ARG A 157 1.01 11.62 8.05
N SER A 158 0.81 12.29 6.92
CA SER A 158 1.50 11.96 5.69
C SER A 158 1.93 13.19 4.90
N ALA A 159 3.09 13.07 4.26
CA ALA A 159 3.64 14.06 3.32
C ALA A 159 3.99 13.35 2.01
N VAL A 160 3.75 14.02 0.88
CA VAL A 160 4.21 13.53 -0.42
C VAL A 160 5.65 13.96 -0.61
N VAL A 161 6.54 12.99 -0.77
CA VAL A 161 7.95 13.17 -1.11
C VAL A 161 8.21 12.31 -2.32
N TYR A 162 8.44 12.91 -3.49
CA TYR A 162 8.69 12.17 -4.72
C TYR A 162 9.94 11.30 -4.58
N PRO A 163 9.97 10.13 -5.24
CA PRO A 163 11.10 9.23 -5.13
C PRO A 163 12.34 9.85 -5.79
N ALA A 164 13.48 9.22 -5.61
CA ALA A 164 14.72 9.57 -6.27
C ALA A 164 14.73 9.08 -7.72
N SER A 165 15.39 9.84 -8.59
CA SER A 165 15.86 9.35 -9.88
C SER A 165 17.30 9.79 -10.09
N ARG A 166 18.08 8.92 -10.74
CA ARG A 166 19.44 9.22 -11.20
C ARG A 166 19.51 10.45 -12.12
N TYR A 167 18.38 10.81 -12.74
CA TYR A 167 18.31 11.95 -13.66
C TYR A 167 17.82 13.26 -13.02
N LEU A 168 17.63 13.28 -11.69
CA LEU A 168 17.35 14.51 -10.94
C LEU A 168 18.62 15.33 -10.67
N GLU A 169 19.79 14.68 -10.56
CA GLU A 169 21.00 15.37 -10.15
C GLU A 169 21.38 16.52 -11.11
N LYS A 170 21.60 17.71 -10.55
CA LYS A 170 22.06 18.87 -11.32
C LYS A 170 23.41 18.57 -11.98
N GLY A 171 23.45 18.72 -13.32
CA GLY A 171 24.65 18.51 -14.10
C GLY A 171 24.77 17.11 -14.72
N THR A 172 23.77 16.24 -14.55
CA THR A 172 23.67 15.00 -15.33
C THR A 172 23.67 15.33 -16.82
N GLU A 173 24.79 15.03 -17.51
CA GLU A 173 24.90 15.15 -18.95
C GLU A 173 23.97 14.11 -19.59
N LEU A 174 22.98 14.60 -20.32
CA LEU A 174 22.05 13.76 -21.05
C LEU A 174 22.43 13.78 -22.51
N ARG A 175 22.69 12.60 -23.05
CA ARG A 175 22.71 12.43 -24.50
C ARG A 175 21.28 12.52 -24.98
N LEU A 176 20.99 13.57 -25.75
CA LEU A 176 19.71 13.71 -26.43
C LEU A 176 19.91 13.33 -27.89
N PRO A 177 19.06 12.45 -28.44
CA PRO A 177 19.23 12.01 -29.81
C PRO A 177 18.84 13.15 -30.78
N SER A 178 19.69 13.45 -31.76
CA SER A 178 19.33 14.33 -32.88
C SER A 178 18.68 13.50 -33.99
N ARG A 179 17.43 13.07 -33.82
CA ARG A 179 16.74 12.23 -34.82
C ARG A 179 15.25 12.50 -34.95
N THR A 180 14.72 12.09 -36.10
CA THR A 180 13.29 11.95 -36.37
C THR A 180 12.80 10.56 -35.97
N PHE A 181 11.50 10.38 -35.78
CA PHE A 181 10.91 9.07 -35.47
C PHE A 181 11.16 8.05 -36.60
N ALA A 182 11.54 6.82 -36.23
CA ALA A 182 11.79 5.69 -37.13
C ALA A 182 12.72 6.05 -38.32
N PRO A 183 13.94 6.58 -38.05
CA PRO A 183 14.80 7.18 -39.08
C PRO A 183 15.28 6.18 -40.15
N GLU A 184 15.32 4.90 -39.82
CA GLU A 184 15.73 3.80 -40.74
C GLU A 184 14.51 3.04 -41.30
N GLY A 185 13.30 3.57 -41.13
CA GLY A 185 12.06 2.89 -41.51
C GLY A 185 11.66 1.73 -40.59
N VAL A 186 12.38 1.53 -39.48
CA VAL A 186 12.08 0.56 -38.43
C VAL A 186 11.59 1.31 -37.19
N ILE A 187 10.49 0.85 -36.59
CA ILE A 187 9.93 1.45 -35.37
C ILE A 187 10.44 0.67 -34.15
N ASN A 188 11.21 1.34 -33.30
CA ASN A 188 11.80 0.77 -32.09
C ASN A 188 10.97 1.18 -30.86
N MET A 189 10.43 0.20 -30.14
CA MET A 189 9.63 0.40 -28.94
C MET A 189 10.39 -0.08 -27.72
N LEU A 190 10.30 0.67 -26.61
CA LEU A 190 10.95 0.33 -25.34
C LEU A 190 9.97 0.32 -24.17
N PHE A 191 10.12 -0.67 -23.30
CA PHE A 191 9.63 -0.62 -21.93
C PHE A 191 10.75 -1.04 -20.97
N VAL A 192 10.86 -0.32 -19.85
CA VAL A 192 11.83 -0.58 -18.80
C VAL A 192 11.08 -0.83 -17.49
N GLY A 193 11.31 -1.99 -16.90
CA GLY A 193 10.65 -2.43 -15.67
C GLY A 193 10.71 -3.94 -15.50
N ARG A 194 10.29 -4.43 -14.32
CA ARG A 194 10.19 -5.87 -14.06
C ARG A 194 9.25 -6.54 -15.05
N VAL A 195 9.64 -7.71 -15.57
CA VAL A 195 8.82 -8.52 -16.45
C VAL A 195 7.75 -9.27 -15.64
N VAL A 196 6.65 -8.59 -15.34
CA VAL A 196 5.51 -9.08 -14.55
C VAL A 196 4.17 -8.83 -15.25
N GLN A 197 3.12 -9.55 -14.84
CA GLN A 197 1.82 -9.62 -15.54
C GLN A 197 1.15 -8.26 -15.75
N HIS A 198 1.13 -7.41 -14.72
CA HIS A 198 0.41 -6.14 -14.70
C HIS A 198 1.16 -4.96 -15.37
N LYS A 199 2.33 -5.21 -15.98
CA LYS A 199 3.16 -4.18 -16.62
C LYS A 199 2.91 -4.02 -18.13
N GLY A 200 1.94 -4.76 -18.68
CA GLY A 200 1.48 -4.53 -20.06
C GLY A 200 2.36 -5.11 -21.18
N HIS A 201 3.35 -5.96 -20.87
CA HIS A 201 4.25 -6.58 -21.89
C HIS A 201 3.51 -7.22 -23.07
N LYS A 202 2.52 -8.07 -22.79
CA LYS A 202 1.69 -8.73 -23.82
C LYS A 202 0.94 -7.72 -24.68
N SER A 203 0.43 -6.68 -24.04
CA SER A 203 -0.32 -5.61 -24.68
C SER A 203 0.55 -4.79 -25.62
N ILE A 204 1.79 -4.49 -25.21
CA ILE A 204 2.79 -3.82 -26.04
C ILE A 204 3.07 -4.65 -27.28
N ILE A 205 3.27 -5.97 -27.15
CA ILE A 205 3.51 -6.88 -28.28
C ILE A 205 2.29 -6.91 -29.23
N SER A 206 1.08 -7.08 -28.70
CA SER A 206 -0.16 -7.09 -29.51
C SER A 206 -0.41 -5.77 -30.22
N MET A 207 -0.05 -4.64 -29.61
CA MET A 207 -0.14 -3.31 -30.20
C MET A 207 0.95 -3.08 -31.25
N ALA A 208 2.17 -3.58 -31.02
CA ALA A 208 3.27 -3.50 -31.98
C ALA A 208 2.89 -4.17 -33.33
N ASP A 209 2.20 -5.31 -33.31
CA ASP A 209 1.70 -5.93 -34.54
C ASP A 209 0.63 -5.08 -35.25
N ARG A 210 -0.20 -4.33 -34.51
CA ARG A 210 -1.16 -3.39 -35.10
C ARG A 210 -0.42 -2.25 -35.80
N VAL A 211 0.54 -1.62 -35.12
CA VAL A 211 1.38 -0.56 -35.70
C VAL A 211 2.09 -1.06 -36.95
N ARG A 212 2.67 -2.26 -36.91
CA ARG A 212 3.31 -2.92 -38.06
C ARG A 212 2.35 -3.08 -39.25
N ARG A 213 1.12 -3.54 -39.01
CA ARG A 213 0.12 -3.75 -40.07
C ARG A 213 -0.36 -2.45 -40.71
N GLU A 214 -0.58 -1.42 -39.90
CA GLU A 214 -1.06 -0.12 -40.38
C GLU A 214 0.03 0.68 -41.12
N THR A 215 1.29 0.58 -40.67
CA THR A 215 2.41 1.33 -41.26
C THR A 215 3.15 0.58 -42.37
N GLY A 216 3.04 -0.76 -42.39
CA GLY A 216 3.86 -1.63 -43.24
C GLY A 216 5.35 -1.67 -42.84
N LYS A 217 5.74 -1.02 -41.74
CA LYS A 217 7.13 -0.94 -41.27
C LYS A 217 7.48 -2.09 -40.32
N PRO A 218 8.73 -2.58 -40.31
CA PRO A 218 9.20 -3.48 -39.26
C PRO A 218 9.10 -2.83 -37.87
N VAL A 219 8.77 -3.62 -36.87
CA VAL A 219 8.63 -3.17 -35.48
C VAL A 219 9.48 -4.06 -34.56
N ILE A 220 10.32 -3.42 -33.76
CA ILE A 220 11.14 -4.07 -32.74
C ILE A 220 10.66 -3.61 -31.35
N VAL A 221 10.38 -4.54 -30.45
CA VAL A 221 10.01 -4.28 -29.06
C VAL A 221 11.14 -4.73 -28.14
N ARG A 222 11.61 -3.84 -27.27
CA ARG A 222 12.67 -4.11 -26.29
C ARG A 222 12.13 -4.00 -24.87
N PHE A 223 12.43 -5.01 -24.07
CA PHE A 223 12.12 -5.07 -22.65
C PHE A 223 13.42 -5.16 -21.85
N ALA A 224 13.62 -4.24 -20.90
CA ALA A 224 14.75 -4.25 -19.98
C ALA A 224 14.28 -4.20 -18.53
N GLY A 225 14.83 -5.07 -17.70
CA GLY A 225 14.51 -5.18 -16.28
C GLY A 225 14.48 -6.64 -15.80
N ARG A 226 14.44 -6.81 -14.47
CA ARG A 226 14.44 -8.13 -13.83
C ARG A 226 13.30 -9.00 -14.35
N GLU A 227 13.64 -10.24 -14.68
CA GLU A 227 12.72 -11.24 -15.19
C GLU A 227 12.11 -12.03 -14.03
N ASP A 228 10.82 -12.31 -14.11
CA ASP A 228 10.09 -13.14 -13.15
C ASP A 228 9.47 -14.36 -13.84
N ASP A 229 8.78 -15.20 -13.08
CA ASP A 229 8.20 -16.47 -13.51
C ASP A 229 7.14 -16.37 -14.63
N VAL A 230 6.74 -15.17 -15.04
CA VAL A 230 5.80 -14.91 -16.14
C VAL A 230 6.47 -14.69 -17.50
N LYS A 231 7.81 -14.59 -17.56
CA LYS A 231 8.53 -14.32 -18.82
C LYS A 231 8.18 -15.33 -19.92
N LEU A 232 8.17 -16.62 -19.60
CA LEU A 232 7.84 -17.67 -20.56
C LEU A 232 6.43 -17.52 -21.16
N GLU A 233 5.47 -17.03 -20.37
CA GLU A 233 4.11 -16.76 -20.83
C GLU A 233 4.06 -15.58 -21.80
N ILE A 234 4.91 -14.57 -21.59
CA ILE A 234 5.04 -13.42 -22.48
C ILE A 234 5.77 -13.80 -23.77
N GLU A 235 6.82 -14.63 -23.70
CA GLU A 235 7.51 -15.17 -24.87
C GLU A 235 6.57 -16.00 -25.74
N ARG A 236 5.77 -16.90 -25.14
CA ARG A 236 4.72 -17.65 -25.85
C ARG A 236 3.65 -16.75 -26.48
N HIS A 237 3.33 -15.63 -25.83
CA HIS A 237 2.44 -14.63 -26.43
C HIS A 237 3.09 -13.97 -27.65
N ALA A 238 4.40 -13.69 -27.61
CA ALA A 238 5.15 -13.15 -28.73
C ALA A 238 5.20 -14.11 -29.94
N GLU A 239 5.25 -15.42 -29.73
CA GLU A 239 5.17 -16.43 -30.81
C GLU A 239 3.89 -16.31 -31.65
N SER A 240 2.81 -15.75 -31.09
CA SER A 240 1.56 -15.48 -31.83
C SER A 240 1.67 -14.28 -32.77
N TYR A 241 2.77 -13.53 -32.72
CA TYR A 241 3.06 -12.34 -33.52
C TYR A 241 4.45 -12.44 -34.19
N PRO A 242 4.69 -13.44 -35.06
CA PRO A 242 6.02 -13.78 -35.58
C PRO A 242 6.68 -12.69 -36.44
N ASN A 243 5.94 -11.64 -36.82
CA ASN A 243 6.44 -10.51 -37.60
C ASN A 243 6.82 -9.30 -36.72
N VAL A 244 6.75 -9.43 -35.39
CA VAL A 244 7.23 -8.44 -34.42
C VAL A 244 8.46 -9.03 -33.74
N GLU A 245 9.59 -8.34 -33.83
CA GLU A 245 10.82 -8.77 -33.17
C GLU A 245 10.80 -8.32 -31.71
N THR A 246 10.99 -9.25 -30.77
CA THR A 246 10.95 -8.96 -29.33
C THR A 246 12.26 -9.34 -28.66
N TYR A 247 12.85 -8.43 -27.87
CA TYR A 247 14.08 -8.66 -27.13
C TYR A 247 13.88 -8.46 -25.63
N PHE A 248 14.37 -9.40 -24.84
CA PHE A 248 14.42 -9.33 -23.37
C PHE A 248 15.88 -9.23 -22.93
N TYR A 249 16.26 -8.07 -22.39
CA TYR A 249 17.65 -7.78 -22.01
C TYR A 249 17.98 -8.16 -20.56
N GLY A 250 16.97 -8.50 -19.74
CA GLY A 250 17.15 -8.67 -18.31
C GLY A 250 17.62 -7.39 -17.61
N GLU A 251 18.34 -7.54 -16.49
CA GLU A 251 18.92 -6.42 -15.74
C GLU A 251 20.20 -5.88 -16.40
N VAL A 252 20.09 -4.73 -17.04
CA VAL A 252 21.19 -4.03 -17.73
C VAL A 252 21.95 -3.06 -16.82
N SER A 253 23.15 -2.68 -17.21
CA SER A 253 23.91 -1.58 -16.60
C SER A 253 23.32 -0.21 -16.95
N ASP A 254 23.74 0.82 -16.21
CA ASP A 254 23.27 2.20 -16.45
C ASP A 254 23.61 2.71 -17.86
N SER A 255 24.80 2.37 -18.38
CA SER A 255 25.21 2.74 -19.74
C SER A 255 24.41 2.02 -20.82
N GLU A 256 24.11 0.74 -20.61
CA GLU A 256 23.26 -0.03 -21.53
C GLU A 256 21.82 0.49 -21.49
N LEU A 257 21.31 0.88 -20.32
CA LEU A 257 19.99 1.48 -20.19
C LEU A 257 19.89 2.83 -20.92
N GLU A 258 20.91 3.68 -20.79
CA GLU A 258 20.99 4.94 -21.55
C GLU A 258 21.00 4.68 -23.06
N GLU A 259 21.77 3.69 -23.52
CA GLU A 259 21.79 3.30 -24.93
C GLU A 259 20.42 2.81 -25.42
N LEU A 260 19.70 2.03 -24.62
CA LEU A 260 18.34 1.59 -24.95
C LEU A 260 17.38 2.76 -25.13
N TYR A 261 17.42 3.76 -24.24
CA TYR A 261 16.65 5.00 -24.41
C TYR A 261 17.04 5.75 -25.71
N LEU A 262 18.34 5.79 -26.02
CA LEU A 262 18.88 6.49 -27.20
C LEU A 262 18.54 5.83 -28.53
N ILE A 263 18.37 4.51 -28.59
CA ILE A 263 18.07 3.80 -29.84
C ILE A 263 16.56 3.62 -30.08
N SER A 264 15.71 3.82 -29.07
CA SER A 264 14.28 3.51 -29.17
C SER A 264 13.44 4.70 -29.61
N ASP A 265 12.47 4.56 -30.50
CA ASP A 265 11.68 5.67 -31.06
C ASP A 265 10.52 6.11 -30.16
N VAL A 266 10.00 5.19 -29.33
CA VAL A 266 8.94 5.46 -28.36
C VAL A 266 9.10 4.61 -27.10
N PHE A 267 8.86 5.21 -25.95
CA PHE A 267 8.72 4.51 -24.67
C PHE A 267 7.23 4.27 -24.37
N LEU A 268 6.91 3.07 -23.91
CA LEU A 268 5.54 2.63 -23.68
C LEU A 268 5.38 2.20 -22.23
N CYS A 269 4.47 2.79 -21.48
CA CYS A 269 4.08 2.31 -20.16
C CYS A 269 2.59 2.00 -20.14
N LEU A 270 2.25 0.74 -20.40
CA LEU A 270 0.87 0.24 -20.38
C LEU A 270 0.58 -0.53 -19.07
N SER A 271 1.25 -0.14 -17.99
CA SER A 271 1.12 -0.75 -16.67
C SER A 271 -0.25 -0.47 -16.04
N GLU A 272 -0.89 -1.49 -15.46
CA GLU A 272 -2.11 -1.37 -14.65
C GLU A 272 -1.85 -0.67 -13.31
N HIS A 273 -0.60 -0.71 -12.84
CA HIS A 273 -0.18 -0.10 -11.59
C HIS A 273 1.29 0.33 -11.61
N GLU A 274 1.52 1.57 -11.22
CA GLU A 274 2.83 2.15 -10.89
C GLU A 274 2.75 2.93 -9.57
N GLY A 275 3.76 2.78 -8.72
CA GLY A 275 3.87 3.57 -7.48
C GLY A 275 4.25 5.04 -7.73
N PHE A 276 4.96 5.31 -8.82
CA PHE A 276 5.30 6.66 -9.30
C PHE A 276 5.52 6.70 -10.82
N GLY A 277 6.23 5.71 -11.37
CA GLY A 277 6.54 5.63 -12.80
C GLY A 277 7.89 6.22 -13.19
N LEU A 278 8.93 5.99 -12.39
CA LEU A 278 10.29 6.49 -12.66
C LEU A 278 10.75 6.26 -14.11
N PRO A 279 10.64 5.06 -14.72
CA PRO A 279 11.06 4.84 -16.11
C PRO A 279 10.40 5.76 -17.14
N VAL A 280 9.17 6.21 -16.90
CA VAL A 280 8.49 7.19 -17.77
C VAL A 280 9.22 8.53 -17.72
N PHE A 281 9.52 9.02 -16.51
CA PHE A 281 10.30 10.25 -16.32
C PHE A 281 11.70 10.14 -16.94
N GLU A 282 12.39 9.01 -16.74
CA GLU A 282 13.72 8.77 -17.28
C GLU A 282 13.72 8.79 -18.82
N ALA A 283 12.75 8.13 -19.45
CA ALA A 283 12.58 8.17 -20.90
C ALA A 283 12.36 9.61 -21.41
N MET A 284 11.46 10.38 -20.76
CA MET A 284 11.25 11.78 -21.11
C MET A 284 12.54 12.58 -21.01
N ARG A 285 13.34 12.31 -19.97
CA ARG A 285 14.58 13.03 -19.69
C ARG A 285 15.67 12.71 -20.72
N CYS A 286 15.64 11.52 -21.30
CA CYS A 286 16.46 11.11 -22.45
C CYS A 286 15.89 11.59 -23.81
N GLY A 287 14.82 12.40 -23.82
CA GLY A 287 14.22 12.93 -25.05
C GLY A 287 13.43 11.89 -25.85
N LEU A 288 13.06 10.76 -25.24
CA LEU A 288 12.25 9.72 -25.85
C LEU A 288 10.75 10.06 -25.68
N PRO A 289 9.95 10.16 -26.76
CA PRO A 289 8.51 10.29 -26.63
C PRO A 289 7.91 9.14 -25.81
N THR A 290 7.01 9.47 -24.91
CA THR A 290 6.37 8.53 -23.98
C THR A 290 4.87 8.44 -24.26
N ILE A 291 4.35 7.21 -24.30
CA ILE A 291 2.92 6.93 -24.36
C ILE A 291 2.56 6.07 -23.16
N VAL A 292 1.59 6.54 -22.39
CA VAL A 292 1.32 6.01 -21.06
C VAL A 292 -0.16 5.79 -20.87
N TRP A 293 -0.53 4.61 -20.35
CA TRP A 293 -1.81 4.45 -19.71
C TRP A 293 -1.76 5.10 -18.32
N SER A 294 -2.36 6.28 -18.21
CA SER A 294 -2.30 7.15 -17.05
C SER A 294 -3.32 6.69 -15.99
N THR A 295 -2.93 5.66 -15.26
CA THR A 295 -3.64 5.12 -14.08
C THR A 295 -2.73 5.18 -12.85
N THR A 296 -3.29 5.05 -11.64
CA THR A 296 -2.53 5.13 -10.37
C THR A 296 -1.67 6.40 -10.29
N ALA A 297 -0.41 6.33 -9.84
CA ALA A 297 0.47 7.49 -9.72
C ALA A 297 0.83 8.15 -11.07
N LEU A 298 0.71 7.45 -12.20
CA LEU A 298 0.96 8.04 -13.50
C LEU A 298 -0.07 9.10 -13.89
N ARG A 299 -1.26 9.14 -13.26
CA ARG A 299 -2.20 10.26 -13.45
C ARG A 299 -1.63 11.59 -12.97
N GLU A 300 -0.87 11.54 -11.88
CA GLU A 300 -0.20 12.70 -11.31
C GLU A 300 0.97 13.13 -12.18
N LEU A 301 1.83 12.18 -12.57
CA LEU A 301 3.01 12.47 -13.40
C LEU A 301 2.62 12.96 -14.81
N MET A 302 1.57 12.40 -15.41
CA MET A 302 1.18 12.66 -16.79
C MET A 302 0.11 13.76 -16.94
N VAL A 303 -0.20 14.53 -15.88
CA VAL A 303 -1.37 15.44 -15.82
C VAL A 303 -1.49 16.39 -17.03
N ASP A 304 -0.36 16.94 -17.51
CA ASP A 304 -0.31 17.89 -18.64
C ASP A 304 0.29 17.27 -19.93
N HIS A 305 0.33 15.94 -20.00
CA HIS A 305 0.92 15.21 -21.11
C HIS A 305 -0.13 14.70 -22.11
N PRO A 306 -0.07 15.08 -23.41
CA PRO A 306 -1.12 14.77 -24.38
C PRO A 306 -1.23 13.28 -24.72
N LEU A 307 -0.18 12.48 -24.46
CA LEU A 307 -0.18 11.03 -24.66
C LEU A 307 -0.25 10.25 -23.33
N GLY A 308 -0.74 10.90 -22.27
CA GLY A 308 -1.13 10.26 -21.02
C GLY A 308 -2.63 9.94 -21.04
N PHE A 309 -3.00 8.74 -21.51
CA PHE A 309 -4.41 8.39 -21.71
C PHE A 309 -5.03 7.79 -20.45
N HIS A 310 -6.23 8.24 -20.08
CA HIS A 310 -6.95 7.69 -18.91
C HIS A 310 -7.68 6.37 -19.19
N TYR A 311 -8.03 6.12 -20.45
CA TYR A 311 -8.72 4.91 -20.88
C TYR A 311 -7.76 3.94 -21.53
N TYR A 312 -7.97 2.65 -21.28
CA TYR A 312 -7.16 1.60 -21.85
C TYR A 312 -7.71 1.20 -23.22
N ASP A 313 -7.06 1.68 -24.29
CA ASP A 313 -7.40 1.31 -25.66
C ASP A 313 -6.15 1.16 -26.54
N LEU A 314 -5.87 -0.08 -26.94
CA LEU A 314 -4.72 -0.40 -27.79
C LEU A 314 -4.78 0.29 -29.15
N ASN A 315 -5.97 0.62 -29.68
CA ASN A 315 -6.07 1.32 -30.96
C ASN A 315 -5.64 2.79 -30.80
N THR A 316 -6.07 3.45 -29.73
CA THR A 316 -5.62 4.81 -29.38
C THR A 316 -4.11 4.85 -29.18
N PHE A 317 -3.53 3.88 -28.47
CA PHE A 317 -2.07 3.82 -28.29
C PHE A 317 -1.32 3.60 -29.61
N ALA A 318 -1.79 2.68 -30.47
CA ALA A 318 -1.21 2.45 -31.78
C ALA A 318 -1.28 3.70 -32.67
N ALA A 319 -2.45 4.38 -32.70
CA ALA A 319 -2.64 5.61 -33.46
C ALA A 319 -1.71 6.73 -32.98
N ALA A 320 -1.50 6.85 -31.67
CA ALA A 320 -0.55 7.80 -31.10
C ALA A 320 0.90 7.53 -31.53
N ILE A 321 1.32 6.26 -31.58
CA ILE A 321 2.64 5.87 -32.10
C ILE A 321 2.79 6.28 -33.56
N ILE A 322 1.79 5.96 -34.40
CA ILE A 322 1.82 6.27 -35.83
C ILE A 322 1.85 7.79 -36.07
N ALA A 323 1.13 8.56 -35.25
CA ALA A 323 1.11 10.01 -35.34
C ALA A 323 2.48 10.66 -35.05
N LEU A 324 3.38 9.99 -34.33
CA LEU A 324 4.75 10.47 -34.09
C LEU A 324 5.60 10.52 -35.37
N GLU A 325 5.16 9.91 -36.47
CA GLU A 325 5.79 10.08 -37.79
C GLU A 325 5.70 11.52 -38.30
N ASP A 326 4.66 12.26 -37.90
CA ASP A 326 4.58 13.70 -38.16
C ASP A 326 5.53 14.43 -37.20
N ASN A 327 6.58 15.03 -37.76
CA ASN A 327 7.59 15.77 -37.00
C ASN A 327 6.99 16.94 -36.18
N THR A 328 5.86 17.51 -36.59
CA THR A 328 5.12 18.53 -35.83
C THR A 328 4.51 17.92 -34.56
N VAL A 329 3.89 16.74 -34.68
CA VAL A 329 3.33 15.99 -33.54
C VAL A 329 4.47 15.57 -32.61
N TYR A 330 5.54 14.98 -33.16
CA TYR A 330 6.73 14.58 -32.40
C TYR A 330 7.29 15.72 -31.54
N ARG A 331 7.53 16.89 -32.16
CA ARG A 331 8.03 18.08 -31.43
C ARG A 331 7.06 18.60 -30.39
N THR A 332 5.75 18.53 -30.66
CA THR A 332 4.72 18.94 -29.71
C THR A 332 4.71 18.05 -28.48
N VAL A 333 4.87 16.74 -28.66
CA VAL A 333 4.98 15.77 -27.56
C VAL A 333 6.23 16.04 -26.72
N LEU A 334 7.40 16.22 -27.35
CA LEU A 334 8.62 16.55 -26.60
C LEU A 334 8.50 17.87 -25.81
N ALA A 335 7.86 18.89 -26.40
CA ALA A 335 7.59 20.14 -25.69
C ALA A 335 6.64 19.96 -24.49
N ALA A 336 5.70 19.01 -24.57
CA ALA A 336 4.83 18.67 -23.45
C ALA A 336 5.58 17.91 -22.33
N GLN A 337 6.47 16.98 -22.70
CA GLN A 337 7.33 16.28 -21.74
C GLN A 337 8.18 17.24 -20.91
N ASN A 338 8.67 18.33 -21.51
CA ASN A 338 9.44 19.34 -20.78
C ASN A 338 8.65 19.99 -19.62
N ARG A 339 7.32 20.08 -19.71
CA ARG A 339 6.48 20.57 -18.60
C ARG A 339 6.41 19.54 -17.46
N VAL A 340 6.28 18.26 -17.79
CA VAL A 340 6.34 17.15 -16.81
C VAL A 340 7.71 17.11 -16.12
N LEU A 341 8.80 17.28 -16.89
CA LEU A 341 10.15 17.34 -16.33
C LEU A 341 10.34 18.53 -15.37
N ALA A 342 9.66 19.66 -15.61
CA ALA A 342 9.72 20.82 -14.74
C ALA A 342 8.93 20.65 -13.43
N SER A 343 7.97 19.73 -13.36
CA SER A 343 7.20 19.44 -12.13
C SER A 343 7.87 18.42 -11.21
N TYR A 344 9.01 17.84 -11.61
CA TYR A 344 9.74 16.87 -10.82
C TYR A 344 11.26 17.12 -10.96
N THR A 345 11.78 17.93 -10.04
CA THR A 345 13.19 18.33 -9.98
C THR A 345 13.78 18.05 -8.60
N GLU A 346 15.11 18.05 -8.53
CA GLU A 346 15.86 17.94 -7.28
C GLU A 346 15.39 18.96 -6.22
N GLU A 347 15.14 20.21 -6.63
CA GLU A 347 14.69 21.28 -5.73
C GLU A 347 13.29 21.03 -5.17
N ILE A 348 12.41 20.45 -5.97
CA ILE A 348 11.06 20.09 -5.54
C ILE A 348 11.13 18.97 -4.50
N VAL A 349 11.97 17.96 -4.73
CA VAL A 349 12.19 16.86 -3.76
C VAL A 349 12.80 17.41 -2.47
N ASP A 350 13.82 18.26 -2.56
CA ASP A 350 14.42 18.92 -1.39
C ASP A 350 13.38 19.71 -0.58
N ALA A 351 12.55 20.51 -1.26
CA ALA A 351 11.50 21.30 -0.62
C ALA A 351 10.47 20.40 0.07
N GLN A 352 10.07 19.28 -0.57
CA GLN A 352 9.19 18.28 0.00
C GLN A 352 9.80 17.62 1.25
N MET A 353 11.09 17.27 1.22
CA MET A 353 11.79 16.73 2.39
C MET A 353 11.82 17.73 3.54
N VAL A 354 12.19 18.99 3.28
CA VAL A 354 12.20 20.06 4.31
C VAL A 354 10.81 20.25 4.91
N HIS A 355 9.77 20.32 4.09
CA HIS A 355 8.39 20.40 4.56
C HIS A 355 7.99 19.17 5.38
N GLY A 356 8.37 17.97 4.91
CA GLY A 356 8.10 16.71 5.59
C GLY A 356 8.74 16.63 6.96
N PHE A 357 9.97 17.14 7.12
CA PHE A 357 10.64 17.22 8.42
C PHE A 357 10.02 18.30 9.32
N ALA A 358 9.69 19.48 8.79
CA ALA A 358 9.03 20.55 9.56
C ALA A 358 7.65 20.14 10.10
N ALA A 359 6.93 19.27 9.37
CA ALA A 359 5.64 18.74 9.82
C ALA A 359 5.74 17.86 11.09
N LEU A 360 6.93 17.36 11.44
CA LEU A 360 7.12 16.56 12.66
C LEU A 360 7.18 17.41 13.93
N SER A 361 7.55 18.69 13.84
CA SER A 361 7.93 19.49 15.00
C SER A 361 6.78 20.25 15.67
N ASN A 362 5.53 20.13 15.21
CA ASN A 362 4.32 20.75 15.80
C ASN A 362 4.61 22.09 16.52
N GLN A 363 5.02 23.09 15.75
CA GLN A 363 4.85 24.49 16.14
C GLN A 363 3.80 25.10 15.22
N ASP A 364 2.82 25.72 15.86
CA ASP A 364 1.68 26.41 15.27
C ASP A 364 2.10 27.34 14.12
N LEU A 365 1.38 27.20 13.00
CA LEU A 365 0.89 28.24 12.09
C LEU A 365 1.83 29.29 11.44
N GLU A 366 2.98 29.66 12.01
CA GLU A 366 3.74 30.83 11.55
C GLU A 366 4.49 30.61 10.22
N GLN A 367 4.74 29.37 9.80
CA GLN A 367 5.52 29.08 8.59
C GLN A 367 4.72 28.96 7.29
N VAL A 368 3.38 28.96 7.33
CA VAL A 368 2.58 28.88 6.09
C VAL A 368 2.58 30.21 5.34
N VAL A 369 2.64 31.34 6.06
CA VAL A 369 2.65 32.68 5.47
C VAL A 369 3.93 32.94 4.66
N ASP A 370 5.06 32.38 5.11
CA ASP A 370 6.37 32.52 4.45
C ASP A 370 6.47 31.79 3.10
N THR A 371 5.51 30.90 2.80
CA THR A 371 5.42 30.19 1.51
C THR A 371 4.49 30.87 0.51
N PHE A 372 3.81 31.95 0.91
CA PHE A 372 2.94 32.71 0.00
C PHE A 372 3.74 33.61 -0.95
N PRO A 373 3.19 33.92 -2.15
CA PRO A 373 3.81 34.90 -3.03
C PRO A 373 4.04 36.24 -2.29
N PRO A 374 5.14 36.98 -2.56
CA PRO A 374 5.47 38.22 -1.85
C PRO A 374 4.33 39.27 -1.85
N THR A 375 3.50 39.25 -2.89
CA THR A 375 2.31 40.10 -3.04
C THR A 375 1.17 39.78 -2.07
N LEU A 376 1.09 38.52 -1.61
CA LEU A 376 0.10 38.11 -0.61
C LEU A 376 0.65 38.34 0.81
N GLN A 377 1.97 38.21 0.99
CA GLN A 377 2.65 38.51 2.27
C GLN A 377 2.58 39.99 2.66
N SER A 378 2.49 40.91 1.69
CA SER A 378 2.37 42.35 1.96
C SER A 378 1.00 42.78 2.50
N GLU A 379 0.00 41.89 2.50
CA GLU A 379 -1.37 42.18 2.93
C GLU A 379 -1.74 41.27 4.12
N ALA A 380 -1.29 41.64 5.32
CA ALA A 380 -1.32 40.78 6.51
C ALA A 380 -2.72 40.27 6.89
N GLU A 381 -3.76 41.10 6.80
CA GLU A 381 -5.14 40.69 7.08
C GLU A 381 -5.67 39.68 6.05
N LEU A 382 -5.32 39.85 4.77
CA LEU A 382 -5.71 38.95 3.70
C LEU A 382 -4.93 37.63 3.77
N ALA A 383 -3.64 37.67 4.06
CA ALA A 383 -2.80 36.49 4.25
C ALA A 383 -3.30 35.62 5.41
N ASN A 384 -3.66 36.25 6.53
CA ASN A 384 -4.22 35.56 7.69
C ASN A 384 -5.60 34.99 7.40
N ALA A 385 -6.49 35.74 6.73
CA ALA A 385 -7.80 35.25 6.34
C ALA A 385 -7.71 34.08 5.33
N VAL A 386 -6.75 34.10 4.41
CA VAL A 386 -6.48 33.01 3.46
C VAL A 386 -5.90 31.80 4.19
N ALA A 387 -4.93 31.99 5.09
CA ALA A 387 -4.35 30.91 5.90
C ALA A 387 -5.40 30.22 6.79
N GLU A 388 -6.24 31.00 7.47
CA GLU A 388 -7.38 30.48 8.24
C GLU A 388 -8.35 29.70 7.34
N ARG A 389 -8.70 30.21 6.16
CA ARG A 389 -9.58 29.51 5.20
C ARG A 389 -8.93 28.24 4.64
N LEU A 390 -7.61 28.20 4.45
CA LEU A 390 -6.86 27.04 3.96
C LEU A 390 -6.79 25.94 5.02
N LEU A 391 -6.58 26.32 6.28
CA LEU A 391 -6.63 25.43 7.43
C LEU A 391 -8.05 24.95 7.68
N HIS A 392 -9.04 25.82 7.54
CA HIS A 392 -10.46 25.45 7.66
C HIS A 392 -10.91 24.54 6.51
N ALA A 393 -10.48 24.77 5.26
CA ALA A 393 -10.75 23.89 4.13
C ALA A 393 -10.11 22.50 4.27
N ARG A 394 -8.96 22.40 4.96
CA ARG A 394 -8.30 21.13 5.31
C ARG A 394 -8.94 20.46 6.53
N SER A 395 -9.63 21.22 7.39
CA SER A 395 -10.27 20.74 8.61
C SER A 395 -11.79 20.62 8.52
N ILE A 396 -12.42 20.90 7.37
CA ILE A 396 -13.81 20.54 7.12
C ILE A 396 -13.84 19.04 6.81
N PRO A 397 -14.36 18.18 7.70
CA PRO A 397 -14.83 16.89 7.25
C PRO A 397 -15.97 17.20 6.29
N SER A 398 -15.78 16.86 5.02
CA SER A 398 -16.87 16.76 4.09
C SER A 398 -17.94 15.88 4.75
N ALA A 399 -19.07 16.48 5.16
CA ALA A 399 -20.28 15.78 5.57
C ALA A 399 -20.91 15.07 4.36
N VAL A 400 -20.09 14.32 3.64
CA VAL A 400 -20.43 13.37 2.62
C VAL A 400 -20.34 12.05 3.33
N GLN A 401 -21.49 11.37 3.47
CA GLN A 401 -21.44 9.93 3.68
C GLN A 401 -20.40 9.37 2.70
N PRO A 402 -19.41 8.58 3.16
CA PRO A 402 -18.39 8.04 2.27
C PRO A 402 -19.12 7.49 1.06
N VAL A 403 -18.90 8.12 -0.09
CA VAL A 403 -19.53 7.69 -1.32
C VAL A 403 -19.14 6.23 -1.44
N THR A 404 -20.12 5.35 -1.56
CA THR A 404 -19.92 4.01 -2.09
C THR A 404 -19.33 4.19 -3.50
N ARG A 405 -17.99 4.31 -3.57
CA ARG A 405 -17.25 4.40 -4.83
C ARG A 405 -16.66 3.04 -5.13
N ASP A 406 -17.47 2.29 -5.85
CA ASP A 406 -16.96 1.50 -6.95
C ASP A 406 -16.48 2.49 -8.04
N SER A 407 -15.16 2.76 -8.15
CA SER A 407 -14.61 3.53 -9.29
C SER A 407 -13.08 3.46 -9.41
N GLY A 408 -12.59 2.78 -10.45
CA GLY A 408 -11.61 3.25 -11.46
C GLY A 408 -10.24 3.84 -11.07
N TYR A 409 -9.87 3.96 -9.80
CA TYR A 409 -8.59 4.54 -9.34
C TYR A 409 -7.57 3.49 -8.88
N ASN A 410 -7.92 2.20 -8.87
CA ASN A 410 -7.10 1.11 -8.32
C ASN A 410 -6.65 1.35 -6.86
N LEU A 411 -7.39 2.17 -6.11
CA LEU A 411 -7.29 2.28 -4.66
C LEU A 411 -8.05 1.14 -4.01
N PHE A 412 -7.66 0.80 -2.80
CA PHE A 412 -8.38 -0.20 -2.01
C PHE A 412 -8.35 0.13 -0.52
N SER A 413 -9.37 -0.36 0.16
CA SER A 413 -9.64 -0.10 1.56
C SER A 413 -9.12 -1.23 2.45
N ARG A 414 -9.23 -1.02 3.77
CA ARG A 414 -9.07 -2.10 4.75
C ARG A 414 -10.00 -3.29 4.47
N TYR A 415 -11.25 -3.00 4.08
CA TYR A 415 -12.23 -4.02 3.75
C TYR A 415 -11.75 -4.88 2.58
N ASP A 416 -11.17 -4.26 1.55
CA ASP A 416 -10.63 -4.99 0.41
C ASP A 416 -9.47 -5.89 0.82
N ILE A 417 -8.53 -5.40 1.65
CA ILE A 417 -7.43 -6.23 2.17
C ILE A 417 -7.96 -7.41 2.99
N GLU A 418 -8.90 -7.18 3.90
CA GLU A 418 -9.53 -8.27 4.66
C GLU A 418 -10.30 -9.25 3.76
N ALA A 419 -11.00 -8.74 2.74
CA ALA A 419 -11.71 -9.55 1.77
C ALA A 419 -10.74 -10.37 0.92
N PHE A 420 -9.60 -9.80 0.52
CA PHE A 420 -8.53 -10.49 -0.19
C PHE A 420 -7.84 -11.51 0.71
N ARG A 421 -7.60 -11.23 1.99
CA ARG A 421 -7.07 -12.23 2.94
C ARG A 421 -8.05 -13.40 3.06
N LYS A 422 -9.32 -13.12 3.31
CA LYS A 422 -10.40 -14.13 3.31
C LYS A 422 -10.56 -14.85 1.97
N PHE A 423 -10.21 -14.21 0.85
CA PHE A 423 -10.22 -14.79 -0.49
C PHE A 423 -8.97 -15.61 -0.74
N PHE A 424 -7.79 -15.18 -0.33
CA PHE A 424 -6.52 -15.87 -0.54
C PHE A 424 -6.45 -17.12 0.32
N ASP A 425 -6.90 -16.97 1.56
CA ASP A 425 -7.28 -18.05 2.44
C ASP A 425 -8.47 -18.85 1.84
N ARG A 426 -8.90 -18.64 0.56
CA ARG A 426 -9.73 -19.60 -0.21
C ARG A 426 -8.96 -20.75 -0.84
N VAL A 427 -7.65 -20.64 -1.07
CA VAL A 427 -6.85 -21.87 -1.25
C VAL A 427 -6.84 -22.64 0.08
N GLU A 428 -6.93 -21.94 1.22
CA GLU A 428 -7.40 -22.54 2.47
C GLU A 428 -8.91 -22.81 2.53
N ARG A 429 -9.82 -22.14 1.80
CA ARG A 429 -11.26 -22.55 1.71
C ARG A 429 -11.46 -23.85 0.94
N LEU A 430 -10.52 -24.26 0.09
CA LEU A 430 -10.48 -25.63 -0.42
C LEU A 430 -9.90 -26.63 0.62
N ARG A 431 -9.23 -26.14 1.68
CA ARG A 431 -8.98 -26.89 2.94
C ARG A 431 -10.14 -26.80 3.95
N PHE A 432 -10.93 -25.73 3.95
CA PHE A 432 -12.15 -25.57 4.76
C PHE A 432 -13.41 -26.08 4.02
N ALA A 433 -13.22 -26.74 2.87
CA ALA A 433 -14.30 -27.35 2.08
C ALA A 433 -14.87 -28.62 2.76
N PRO A 434 -14.28 -29.05 3.88
CA PRO A 434 -15.07 -29.35 5.06
C PRO A 434 -14.37 -28.80 6.31
N PHE A 435 -14.97 -28.94 7.49
CA PHE A 435 -14.20 -29.17 8.71
C PHE A 435 -13.15 -30.28 8.49
N GLU A 436 -11.98 -30.00 7.93
CA GLU A 436 -10.93 -31.00 7.82
C GLU A 436 -10.36 -31.28 9.21
N ASN A 437 -10.98 -32.28 9.84
CA ASN A 437 -10.41 -33.15 10.85
C ASN A 437 -9.97 -32.46 12.13
N PHE A 438 -10.93 -32.17 13.04
CA PHE A 438 -10.90 -32.63 14.44
C PHE A 438 -9.55 -32.55 15.21
N LYS A 439 -8.65 -31.63 14.87
CA LYS A 439 -7.21 -31.90 15.04
C LYS A 439 -6.67 -31.75 16.47
N ASN A 440 -7.54 -31.39 17.42
CA ASN A 440 -7.31 -31.51 18.85
C ASN A 440 -8.56 -32.07 19.55
N ASN A 441 -8.86 -33.36 19.40
CA ASN A 441 -9.88 -34.07 20.21
C ASN A 441 -11.31 -33.48 20.20
N GLY A 442 -11.74 -32.85 19.10
CA GLY A 442 -13.12 -32.36 18.95
C GLY A 442 -13.43 -30.99 19.56
N TYR A 443 -12.43 -30.12 19.79
CA TYR A 443 -12.63 -28.77 20.33
C TYR A 443 -12.37 -27.65 19.28
N TYR A 444 -13.15 -26.56 19.36
CA TYR A 444 -13.06 -25.38 18.50
C TYR A 444 -13.16 -24.12 19.36
N ARG A 445 -12.28 -23.13 19.14
CA ARG A 445 -12.32 -21.85 19.86
C ARG A 445 -12.62 -20.72 18.89
N ILE A 446 -13.58 -19.87 19.25
CA ILE A 446 -13.85 -18.61 18.55
C ILE A 446 -13.53 -17.49 19.53
N ASP A 447 -12.48 -16.72 19.27
CA ASP A 447 -12.09 -15.60 20.13
C ASP A 447 -13.05 -14.42 20.00
N ALA A 448 -13.20 -13.65 21.09
CA ALA A 448 -14.13 -12.54 21.16
C ALA A 448 -13.94 -11.48 20.08
N ARG A 449 -12.73 -11.29 19.52
CA ARG A 449 -12.48 -10.38 18.40
C ARG A 449 -13.30 -10.67 17.13
N HIS A 450 -13.83 -11.88 17.00
CA HIS A 450 -14.64 -12.30 15.85
C HIS A 450 -16.14 -12.09 16.05
N PHE A 451 -16.56 -11.70 17.25
CA PHE A 451 -17.95 -11.43 17.58
C PHE A 451 -18.28 -9.96 17.32
N HIS A 452 -19.56 -9.64 17.31
CA HIS A 452 -20.07 -8.28 17.37
C HIS A 452 -20.59 -7.98 18.77
N CYS A 453 -20.48 -6.73 19.20
CA CYS A 453 -21.03 -6.27 20.48
C CYS A 453 -21.82 -4.98 20.29
N ARG A 454 -22.79 -4.75 21.18
CA ARG A 454 -23.63 -3.55 21.22
C ARG A 454 -23.27 -2.76 22.48
N GLU A 455 -22.77 -1.52 22.34
CA GLU A 455 -22.29 -0.66 23.44
C GLU A 455 -20.97 -1.10 24.14
N GLY A 456 -20.34 -2.21 23.72
CA GLY A 456 -19.05 -2.69 24.24
C GLY A 456 -17.85 -2.29 23.35
N ILE A 457 -16.63 -2.46 23.87
CA ILE A 457 -15.37 -2.26 23.13
C ILE A 457 -14.55 -3.55 23.09
N ILE A 458 -13.77 -3.75 22.02
CA ILE A 458 -12.79 -4.86 21.94
C ILE A 458 -11.41 -4.31 22.30
N ASP A 459 -10.81 -4.86 23.36
CA ASP A 459 -9.47 -4.51 23.81
C ASP A 459 -8.67 -5.79 24.12
N GLY A 460 -7.49 -5.92 23.51
CA GLY A 460 -6.62 -7.10 23.69
C GLY A 460 -7.27 -8.44 23.31
N GLY A 461 -8.27 -8.44 22.41
CA GLY A 461 -9.02 -9.65 22.04
C GLY A 461 -10.11 -10.06 23.03
N VAL A 462 -10.45 -9.20 24.00
CA VAL A 462 -11.55 -9.36 24.94
C VAL A 462 -12.60 -8.29 24.66
N MET A 463 -13.87 -8.68 24.61
CA MET A 463 -14.98 -7.74 24.61
C MET A 463 -15.25 -7.26 26.03
N LYS A 464 -15.17 -5.95 26.23
CA LYS A 464 -15.37 -5.28 27.51
C LYS A 464 -16.59 -4.38 27.44
N PHE A 465 -17.46 -4.55 28.43
CA PHE A 465 -18.53 -3.64 28.77
C PHE A 465 -18.17 -3.13 30.14
N ASP A 466 -17.55 -1.95 30.23
CA ASP A 466 -17.14 -1.37 31.52
C ASP A 466 -18.37 -1.02 32.37
N PHE A 467 -18.18 -0.66 33.63
CA PHE A 467 -19.29 -0.34 34.53
C PHE A 467 -20.18 0.78 33.97
N GLY A 468 -21.40 0.43 33.56
CA GLY A 468 -22.32 1.35 32.91
C GLY A 468 -23.74 0.78 32.76
N CYS A 469 -24.67 1.62 32.32
CA CYS A 469 -26.07 1.24 32.12
C CYS A 469 -26.31 0.77 30.68
N TYR A 470 -26.67 -0.51 30.53
CA TYR A 470 -26.87 -1.15 29.23
C TYR A 470 -28.33 -1.55 29.02
N PRO A 471 -28.88 -1.36 27.80
CA PRO A 471 -30.25 -1.74 27.49
C PRO A 471 -30.43 -3.27 27.44
N GLU A 472 -31.65 -3.74 27.68
CA GLU A 472 -31.99 -5.15 27.47
C GLU A 472 -31.80 -5.60 26.00
N GLY A 473 -31.52 -6.89 25.81
CA GLY A 473 -31.30 -7.49 24.48
C GLY A 473 -29.92 -8.12 24.31
N HIS A 474 -29.59 -8.45 23.06
CA HIS A 474 -28.30 -9.06 22.72
C HIS A 474 -27.16 -8.06 22.88
N LEU A 475 -26.24 -8.40 23.77
CA LEU A 475 -25.01 -7.65 24.04
C LEU A 475 -23.91 -8.10 23.10
N ILE A 476 -23.80 -9.41 22.88
CA ILE A 476 -22.77 -10.06 22.06
C ILE A 476 -23.45 -11.03 21.10
N PHE A 477 -23.07 -11.03 19.82
CA PHE A 477 -23.64 -11.91 18.81
C PHE A 477 -22.71 -12.17 17.62
N GLY A 478 -23.01 -13.23 16.86
CA GLY A 478 -22.18 -13.69 15.75
C GLY A 478 -20.94 -14.45 16.24
N PRO A 479 -19.92 -14.57 15.39
CA PRO A 479 -20.12 -14.65 13.96
C PRO A 479 -20.90 -15.94 13.61
N TYR A 480 -21.60 -15.93 12.48
CA TYR A 480 -22.19 -17.15 11.93
C TYR A 480 -21.09 -18.15 11.52
N ARG A 481 -21.33 -19.43 11.80
CA ARG A 481 -20.40 -20.54 11.55
C ARG A 481 -21.12 -21.79 11.08
N GLU A 482 -20.69 -22.33 9.95
CA GLU A 482 -21.05 -23.70 9.52
C GLU A 482 -20.40 -24.69 10.49
N LEU A 483 -21.08 -25.80 10.80
CA LEU A 483 -20.58 -26.88 11.65
C LEU A 483 -20.94 -28.24 10.99
N PRO A 484 -20.14 -29.30 11.15
CA PRO A 484 -20.48 -30.64 10.69
C PRO A 484 -21.75 -31.13 11.36
N LYS A 485 -22.37 -32.15 10.78
CA LYS A 485 -23.43 -32.85 11.49
C LYS A 485 -22.90 -33.48 12.77
N GLY A 486 -23.63 -33.28 13.85
CA GLY A 486 -23.28 -33.83 15.14
C GLY A 486 -23.84 -33.07 16.32
N HIS A 487 -23.42 -33.55 17.49
CA HIS A 487 -23.88 -33.09 18.79
C HIS A 487 -22.79 -32.25 19.45
N TYR A 488 -23.11 -31.03 19.91
CA TYR A 488 -22.10 -30.09 20.40
C TYR A 488 -22.40 -29.57 21.81
N ASP A 489 -21.35 -29.37 22.60
CA ASP A 489 -21.34 -28.54 23.81
C ASP A 489 -20.65 -27.21 23.47
N VAL A 490 -21.25 -26.05 23.75
CA VAL A 490 -20.61 -24.73 23.60
C VAL A 490 -20.47 -24.05 24.95
N SER A 491 -19.23 -23.79 25.36
CA SER A 491 -18.88 -23.09 26.59
C SER A 491 -18.62 -21.61 26.30
N PHE A 492 -19.26 -20.72 27.04
CA PHE A 492 -19.05 -19.27 26.93
C PHE A 492 -18.02 -18.80 27.97
N ASP A 493 -16.94 -18.18 27.52
CA ASP A 493 -15.94 -17.57 28.41
C ASP A 493 -16.35 -16.14 28.74
N LEU A 494 -17.12 -16.02 29.83
CA LEU A 494 -17.74 -14.77 30.22
C LEU A 494 -17.57 -14.50 31.72
N SER A 495 -17.46 -13.22 32.10
CA SER A 495 -17.43 -12.76 33.49
C SER A 495 -18.38 -11.58 33.62
N VAL A 496 -19.21 -11.56 34.66
CA VAL A 496 -20.17 -10.48 34.91
C VAL A 496 -20.03 -9.98 36.33
N VAL A 497 -20.01 -8.66 36.50
CA VAL A 497 -20.13 -7.99 37.80
C VAL A 497 -21.27 -6.99 37.65
N SER A 498 -22.35 -7.13 38.40
CA SER A 498 -23.49 -6.21 38.27
C SER A 498 -24.24 -6.06 39.59
N GLU A 499 -24.77 -4.86 39.82
CA GLU A 499 -25.56 -4.55 41.02
C GLU A 499 -27.02 -5.02 40.91
N ASN A 500 -27.57 -5.03 39.69
CA ASN A 500 -28.99 -5.28 39.43
C ASN A 500 -29.27 -6.41 38.42
N MET A 501 -28.23 -6.99 37.79
CA MET A 501 -28.39 -8.14 36.90
C MET A 501 -28.35 -9.45 37.69
N SER A 502 -29.50 -10.12 37.78
CA SER A 502 -29.59 -11.42 38.45
C SER A 502 -29.17 -12.60 37.55
N SER A 503 -29.30 -12.48 36.23
CA SER A 503 -28.90 -13.51 35.27
C SER A 503 -28.52 -12.97 33.88
N VAL A 504 -27.65 -13.72 33.19
CA VAL A 504 -27.34 -13.59 31.75
C VAL A 504 -28.12 -14.65 30.98
N ILE A 505 -28.61 -14.33 29.79
CA ILE A 505 -29.10 -15.35 28.85
C ILE A 505 -28.00 -15.62 27.83
N ILE A 506 -27.61 -16.88 27.67
CA ILE A 506 -26.78 -17.32 26.55
C ILE A 506 -27.65 -18.13 25.60
N ASP A 507 -27.39 -18.02 24.29
CA ASP A 507 -28.17 -18.75 23.31
C ASP A 507 -27.36 -19.11 22.04
N VAL A 508 -27.85 -20.11 21.31
CA VAL A 508 -27.36 -20.51 19.99
C VAL A 508 -28.50 -20.35 19.00
N ALA A 509 -28.26 -19.71 17.87
CA ALA A 509 -29.22 -19.58 16.80
C ALA A 509 -28.65 -20.04 15.46
N SER A 510 -29.52 -20.62 14.65
CA SER A 510 -29.28 -20.96 13.26
C SER A 510 -29.78 -19.81 12.36
N ARG A 511 -29.08 -19.58 11.26
CA ARG A 511 -29.45 -18.60 10.24
C ARG A 511 -30.75 -18.98 9.54
N HIS A 512 -30.99 -20.27 9.32
CA HIS A 512 -32.21 -20.75 8.64
C HIS A 512 -33.37 -21.05 9.59
N ARG A 513 -33.07 -21.55 10.80
CA ARG A 513 -34.07 -22.06 11.76
C ARG A 513 -34.37 -21.09 12.92
N GLY A 514 -33.56 -20.05 13.09
CA GLY A 514 -33.70 -19.12 14.20
C GLY A 514 -33.14 -19.72 15.50
N LEU A 515 -33.75 -19.41 16.65
CA LEU A 515 -33.26 -19.84 17.96
C LEU A 515 -33.26 -21.38 18.08
N ILE A 516 -32.10 -21.95 18.45
CA ILE A 516 -31.93 -23.40 18.63
C ILE A 516 -32.03 -23.79 20.10
N THR A 517 -31.26 -23.10 20.96
CA THR A 517 -31.26 -23.35 22.41
C THR A 517 -30.89 -22.08 23.14
N GLU A 518 -31.44 -21.88 24.34
CA GLU A 518 -31.10 -20.77 25.22
C GLU A 518 -31.12 -21.21 26.68
N GLN A 519 -30.35 -20.52 27.52
CA GLN A 519 -30.36 -20.74 28.95
C GLN A 519 -30.10 -19.43 29.71
N SER A 520 -30.91 -19.19 30.74
CA SER A 520 -30.68 -18.12 31.72
C SER A 520 -29.78 -18.61 32.84
N ILE A 521 -28.62 -17.99 33.00
CA ILE A 521 -27.58 -18.34 33.96
C ILE A 521 -27.50 -17.27 35.05
N PRO A 522 -27.70 -17.62 36.34
CA PRO A 522 -27.52 -16.68 37.44
C PRO A 522 -26.08 -16.13 37.46
N VAL A 523 -25.92 -14.81 37.61
CA VAL A 523 -24.60 -14.15 37.61
C VAL A 523 -23.66 -14.76 38.65
N GLN A 524 -24.18 -15.16 39.81
CA GLN A 524 -23.39 -15.79 40.87
C GLN A 524 -22.72 -17.10 40.43
N LYS A 525 -23.33 -17.86 39.52
CA LYS A 525 -22.76 -19.11 39.01
C LYS A 525 -21.61 -18.88 38.03
N ILE A 526 -21.68 -17.80 37.26
CA ILE A 526 -20.69 -17.45 36.22
C ILE A 526 -19.29 -17.21 36.83
N HIS A 527 -19.24 -16.78 38.10
CA HIS A 527 -17.98 -16.63 38.82
C HIS A 527 -17.25 -17.96 39.11
N PHE A 528 -17.98 -19.08 39.16
CA PHE A 528 -17.43 -20.38 39.55
C PHE A 528 -17.31 -21.35 38.38
N GLU A 529 -18.17 -21.25 37.37
CA GLU A 529 -18.20 -22.16 36.22
C GLU A 529 -18.52 -21.42 34.91
N LYS A 530 -17.94 -21.91 33.81
CA LYS A 530 -18.26 -21.40 32.47
C LYS A 530 -19.63 -21.94 32.03
N PRO A 531 -20.56 -21.08 31.61
CA PRO A 531 -21.84 -21.52 31.07
C PRO A 531 -21.69 -22.41 29.84
N VAL A 532 -22.46 -23.49 29.74
CA VAL A 532 -22.42 -24.44 28.62
C VAL A 532 -23.82 -24.69 28.07
N LEU A 533 -23.99 -24.65 26.74
CA LEU A 533 -25.21 -25.08 26.04
C LEU A 533 -24.95 -26.32 25.20
N GLN A 534 -26.00 -27.12 24.99
CA GLN A 534 -25.98 -28.26 24.09
C GLN A 534 -26.88 -28.00 22.89
N PHE A 535 -26.39 -28.30 21.69
CA PHE A 535 -27.17 -28.18 20.47
C PHE A 535 -26.72 -29.18 19.41
N ASP A 536 -27.60 -29.40 18.43
CA ASP A 536 -27.40 -30.37 17.36
C ASP A 536 -27.34 -29.66 16.01
N CYS A 537 -26.38 -30.08 15.19
CA CYS A 537 -26.27 -29.65 13.81
C CYS A 537 -26.81 -30.77 12.91
N ASP A 538 -27.94 -30.52 12.25
CA ASP A 538 -28.63 -31.51 11.40
C ASP A 538 -28.40 -31.27 9.90
N ASP A 539 -27.91 -30.08 9.54
CA ASP A 539 -27.70 -29.59 8.18
C ASP A 539 -26.35 -28.88 8.11
N GLU A 540 -25.44 -29.41 7.28
CA GLU A 540 -24.07 -28.90 7.12
C GLU A 540 -24.02 -27.61 6.31
N SER A 541 -25.14 -27.23 5.65
CA SER A 541 -25.29 -25.98 4.91
C SER A 541 -25.92 -24.85 5.75
N ASP A 542 -26.27 -25.13 7.01
CA ASP A 542 -26.81 -24.16 7.95
C ASP A 542 -25.69 -23.49 8.77
N GLU A 543 -25.90 -22.24 9.16
CA GLU A 543 -24.90 -21.45 9.89
C GLU A 543 -25.40 -21.11 11.30
N TYR A 544 -24.55 -21.26 12.30
CA TYR A 544 -24.87 -21.06 13.71
C TYR A 544 -24.14 -19.84 14.28
N GLU A 545 -24.82 -19.03 15.07
CA GLU A 545 -24.26 -17.94 15.85
C GLU A 545 -24.43 -18.20 17.36
N PHE A 546 -23.54 -17.60 18.15
CA PHE A 546 -23.52 -17.75 19.61
C PHE A 546 -23.70 -16.37 20.24
N ARG A 547 -24.66 -16.25 21.16
CA ARG A 547 -25.10 -14.94 21.62
C ARG A 547 -25.20 -14.85 23.14
N VAL A 548 -25.00 -13.64 23.64
CA VAL A 548 -25.14 -13.28 25.05
C VAL A 548 -26.13 -12.12 25.14
N LYS A 549 -27.11 -12.26 26.02
CA LYS A 549 -28.27 -11.37 26.15
C LYS A 549 -28.54 -11.01 27.62
N ALA A 550 -28.93 -9.76 27.86
CA ALA A 550 -29.52 -9.35 29.13
C ALA A 550 -31.05 -9.38 29.04
N LYS A 551 -31.72 -9.88 30.09
CA LYS A 551 -33.19 -9.98 30.15
C LYS A 551 -33.85 -8.61 30.40
N HIS A 552 -33.18 -7.77 31.15
CA HIS A 552 -33.59 -6.41 31.52
C HIS A 552 -32.36 -5.50 31.40
N SER A 553 -32.57 -4.19 31.30
CA SER A 553 -31.47 -3.24 31.40
C SER A 553 -30.73 -3.43 32.72
N PHE A 554 -29.41 -3.28 32.70
CA PHE A 554 -28.57 -3.54 33.86
C PHE A 554 -27.46 -2.52 34.00
N GLU A 555 -26.92 -2.43 35.20
CA GLU A 555 -25.74 -1.65 35.57
C GLU A 555 -24.64 -2.59 36.04
N GLY A 556 -23.50 -2.58 35.37
CA GLY A 556 -22.39 -3.49 35.67
C GLY A 556 -21.37 -3.63 34.55
N GLU A 557 -20.42 -4.53 34.75
CA GLU A 557 -19.36 -4.90 33.82
C GLU A 557 -19.61 -6.31 33.24
N VAL A 558 -19.34 -6.48 31.94
CA VAL A 558 -19.32 -7.79 31.26
C VAL A 558 -18.00 -7.94 30.50
N LEU A 559 -17.28 -9.03 30.76
CA LEU A 559 -16.11 -9.43 30.00
C LEU A 559 -16.41 -10.70 29.22
N PHE A 560 -16.12 -10.71 27.93
CA PHE A 560 -16.29 -11.88 27.08
C PHE A 560 -15.04 -12.16 26.27
N ARG A 561 -14.53 -13.39 26.35
CA ARG A 561 -13.27 -13.81 25.73
C ARG A 561 -13.47 -14.73 24.52
N GLY A 562 -14.69 -15.17 24.27
CA GLY A 562 -15.05 -16.05 23.17
C GLY A 562 -15.86 -17.26 23.60
N VAL A 563 -16.02 -18.22 22.68
CA VAL A 563 -16.64 -19.52 22.96
C VAL A 563 -15.71 -20.67 22.65
N LEU A 564 -15.87 -21.76 23.39
CA LEU A 564 -15.23 -23.05 23.14
C LEU A 564 -16.31 -24.07 22.81
N ILE A 565 -16.35 -24.54 21.58
CA ILE A 565 -17.28 -25.55 21.08
C ILE A 565 -16.58 -26.91 21.14
N LYS A 566 -17.27 -27.94 21.62
CA LYS A 566 -16.78 -29.30 21.69
C LYS A 566 -17.78 -30.22 21.02
N GLN A 567 -17.34 -30.99 20.03
CA GLN A 567 -18.16 -32.07 19.48
C GLN A 567 -18.16 -33.25 20.44
N ARG A 568 -19.35 -33.71 20.81
CA ARG A 568 -19.55 -34.93 21.59
C ARG A 568 -19.26 -36.12 20.68
N SER A 569 -18.52 -37.10 21.19
CA SER A 569 -18.39 -38.40 20.52
C SER A 569 -19.78 -39.05 20.49
N ASN A 570 -20.19 -39.54 19.32
CA ASN A 570 -21.43 -40.31 19.18
C ASN A 570 -21.46 -41.54 20.09
#